data_AF-Q9UZC6-F1
#
_entry.id   AF-Q9UZC6-F1
#
_cell.length_a   1.000
_cell.length_b   1.000
_cell.length_c   1.000
_cell.angle_alpha   90.00
_cell.angle_beta   90.00
_cell.angle_gamma   90.00
#
_symmetry.space_group_name_H-M   'P 1'
#
loop_
_entity.id
_entity.type
_entity.pdbx_description
1 polymer ?
#
loop_
_entity_poly.entity_id
_entity_poly.type
_entity_poly.pdbx_seq_one_letter_code
_entity_poly.pdbx_strand_id
1 'polypeptide(L)'
;MTMPRRPKYPSQVIIRIPKDVVNVYETNIFELIFSKEEARIAQIIVEYIKKNERLYPDEYKEFITTPSDRARYFRVLRKMVSLGMLKRGKEGSYILSDEFAHKLGAMIENWRAILR
;
A
#
# COMPACT_ATOMS: atom_id res chain seq x y z
N MET A 1 -19.16 -51.01 26.51
CA MET A 1 -19.42 -49.77 25.73
C MET A 1 -18.08 -49.25 25.24
N THR A 2 -17.80 -49.35 23.94
CA THR A 2 -16.57 -48.82 23.32
C THR A 2 -16.75 -47.33 23.07
N MET A 3 -15.92 -46.49 23.72
CA MET A 3 -15.93 -45.05 23.50
C MET A 3 -15.62 -44.72 22.04
N PRO A 4 -16.38 -43.81 21.40
CA PRO A 4 -16.11 -43.40 20.03
C PRO A 4 -14.73 -42.72 19.94
N ARG A 5 -13.87 -43.24 19.05
CA ARG A 5 -12.53 -42.66 18.81
C ARG A 5 -12.69 -41.23 18.30
N ARG A 6 -11.99 -40.27 18.93
CA ARG A 6 -11.97 -38.88 18.47
C ARG A 6 -11.45 -38.82 17.03
N PRO A 7 -12.09 -38.05 16.14
CA PRO A 7 -11.60 -37.87 14.77
C PRO A 7 -10.19 -37.29 14.81
N LYS A 8 -9.26 -37.95 14.12
CA LYS A 8 -7.88 -37.50 14.00
C LYS A 8 -7.80 -36.50 12.84
N TYR A 9 -7.64 -35.22 13.17
CA TYR A 9 -7.42 -34.21 12.14
C TYR A 9 -6.09 -34.47 11.41
N PRO A 10 -6.02 -34.20 10.10
CA PRO A 10 -4.79 -34.36 9.33
C PRO A 10 -3.71 -33.43 9.87
N SER A 11 -2.45 -33.89 9.86
CA SER A 11 -1.29 -33.11 10.30
C SER A 11 -0.93 -31.97 9.34
N GLN A 12 -1.45 -32.01 8.11
CA GLN A 12 -1.23 -30.99 7.10
C GLN A 12 -2.42 -30.94 6.15
N VAL A 13 -2.79 -29.73 5.73
CA VAL A 13 -3.79 -29.47 4.69
C VAL A 13 -3.09 -28.77 3.55
N ILE A 14 -3.17 -29.33 2.34
CA ILE A 14 -2.64 -28.70 1.13
C ILE A 14 -3.77 -27.88 0.50
N ILE A 15 -3.69 -26.56 0.61
CA ILE A 15 -4.62 -25.65 -0.05
C ILE A 15 -3.96 -25.17 -1.35
N ARG A 16 -4.57 -25.49 -2.49
CA ARG A 16 -4.11 -25.01 -3.80
C ARG A 16 -4.70 -23.62 -4.03
N ILE A 17 -3.89 -22.59 -3.84
CA ILE A 17 -4.27 -21.20 -4.12
C ILE A 17 -4.06 -20.93 -5.61
N PRO A 18 -5.06 -20.40 -6.35
CA PRO A 18 -4.89 -20.01 -7.74
C PRO A 18 -3.74 -19.01 -7.94
N LYS A 19 -2.95 -19.16 -9.01
CA LYS A 19 -1.74 -18.34 -9.24
C LYS A 19 -2.06 -16.84 -9.45
N ASP A 20 -3.19 -16.55 -10.07
CA ASP A 20 -3.72 -15.21 -10.25
C ASP A 20 -3.98 -14.50 -8.91
N VAL A 21 -4.48 -15.25 -7.92
CA VAL A 21 -4.68 -14.75 -6.56
C VAL A 21 -3.34 -14.48 -5.88
N VAL A 22 -2.36 -15.38 -6.03
CA VAL A 22 -0.99 -15.21 -5.48
C VAL A 22 -0.31 -13.97 -6.05
N ASN A 23 -0.40 -13.76 -7.37
CA ASN A 23 0.21 -12.60 -8.03
C ASN A 23 -0.30 -11.27 -7.46
N VAL A 24 -1.60 -11.16 -7.12
CA VAL A 24 -2.15 -9.93 -6.53
C VAL A 24 -1.59 -9.68 -5.12
N TYR A 25 -1.40 -10.73 -4.32
CA TYR A 25 -0.82 -10.60 -2.97
C TYR A 25 0.67 -10.28 -2.99
N GLU A 26 1.39 -10.73 -4.02
CA GLU A 26 2.82 -10.45 -4.20
C GLU A 26 3.10 -9.10 -4.87
N THR A 27 2.09 -8.53 -5.55
CA THR A 27 2.23 -7.23 -6.23
C THR A 27 2.33 -6.10 -5.21
N ASN A 28 3.35 -5.25 -5.36
CA ASN A 28 3.49 -4.06 -4.54
C ASN A 28 2.27 -3.15 -4.72
N ILE A 29 1.66 -2.72 -3.61
CA ILE A 29 0.46 -1.85 -3.61
C ILE A 29 0.64 -0.60 -4.49
N PHE A 30 1.86 -0.06 -4.59
CA PHE A 30 2.11 1.10 -5.44
C PHE A 30 2.00 0.77 -6.93
N GLU A 31 2.37 -0.43 -7.36
CA GLU A 31 2.21 -0.87 -8.76
C GLU A 31 0.76 -1.09 -9.16
N LEU A 32 -0.13 -1.32 -8.19
CA LEU A 32 -1.58 -1.40 -8.43
C LEU A 32 -2.22 -0.01 -8.65
N ILE A 33 -1.59 1.05 -8.16
CA ILE A 33 -2.19 2.41 -8.07
C ILE A 33 -1.52 3.38 -9.04
N PHE A 34 -0.25 3.16 -9.34
CA PHE A 34 0.62 4.05 -10.08
C PHE A 34 1.25 3.35 -11.29
N SER A 35 1.66 4.11 -12.29
CA SER A 35 2.53 3.58 -13.35
C SER A 35 3.88 3.15 -12.76
N LYS A 36 4.62 2.25 -13.42
CA LYS A 36 5.90 1.71 -12.92
C LYS A 36 6.88 2.79 -12.40
N GLU A 37 7.04 3.88 -13.15
CA GLU A 37 7.92 5.00 -12.76
C GLU A 37 7.37 5.81 -11.58
N GLU A 38 6.06 5.98 -11.51
CA GLU A 38 5.41 6.67 -10.39
C GLU A 38 5.42 5.80 -9.12
N ALA A 39 5.26 4.48 -9.25
CA ALA A 39 5.35 3.52 -8.16
C ALA A 39 6.75 3.55 -7.52
N ARG A 40 7.80 3.60 -8.35
CA ARG A 40 9.18 3.80 -7.87
C ARG A 40 9.32 5.07 -7.02
N ILE A 41 8.77 6.19 -7.48
CA ILE A 41 8.83 7.46 -6.74
C ILE A 41 7.99 7.39 -5.45
N ALA A 42 6.80 6.80 -5.49
CA ALA A 42 5.96 6.62 -4.31
C ALA A 42 6.70 5.80 -3.24
N GLN A 43 7.39 4.74 -3.66
CA GLN A 43 8.20 3.91 -2.76
C GLN A 43 9.35 4.71 -2.14
N ILE A 44 10.08 5.51 -2.94
CA ILE A 44 11.15 6.38 -2.41
C ILE A 44 10.60 7.36 -1.37
N ILE A 45 9.45 7.99 -1.62
CA ILE A 45 8.80 8.91 -0.67
C ILE A 45 8.49 8.19 0.65
N VAL A 46 7.89 7.00 0.58
CA VAL A 46 7.53 6.24 1.78
C VAL A 46 8.76 5.82 2.57
N GLU A 47 9.79 5.31 1.90
CA GLU A 47 11.03 4.90 2.58
C GLU A 47 11.76 6.10 3.19
N TYR A 48 11.74 7.26 2.53
CA TYR A 48 12.26 8.51 3.10
C TYR A 48 11.51 8.90 4.38
N ILE A 49 10.17 8.91 4.35
CA ILE A 49 9.35 9.26 5.51
C ILE A 49 9.51 8.23 6.63
N LYS A 50 9.65 6.94 6.33
CA LYS A 50 9.93 5.93 7.37
C LYS A 50 11.27 6.16 8.06
N LYS A 51 12.28 6.58 7.30
CA LYS A 51 13.63 6.84 7.83
C LYS A 51 13.69 8.15 8.62
N ASN A 52 13.05 9.21 8.14
CA ASN A 52 13.17 10.57 8.67
C ASN A 52 11.91 11.05 9.43
N GLU A 53 10.94 10.15 9.66
CA GLU A 53 9.61 10.38 10.23
C GLU A 53 8.66 11.28 9.43
N ARG A 54 9.18 12.15 8.55
CA ARG A 54 8.43 13.11 7.75
C ARG A 54 9.21 13.49 6.49
N LEU A 55 8.52 14.20 5.60
CA LEU A 55 9.10 14.81 4.40
C LEU A 55 8.72 16.29 4.35
N TYR A 56 9.70 17.17 4.50
CA TYR A 56 9.53 18.61 4.32
C TYR A 56 9.49 19.00 2.83
N PRO A 57 8.89 20.15 2.48
CA PRO A 57 8.67 20.55 1.09
C PRO A 57 9.93 20.63 0.21
N ASP A 58 11.11 20.87 0.79
CA ASP A 58 12.37 21.03 0.06
C ASP A 58 13.27 19.77 0.07
N GLU A 59 13.01 18.82 0.96
CA GLU A 59 13.83 17.61 1.15
C GLU A 59 13.77 16.64 -0.03
N TYR A 60 12.78 16.79 -0.92
CA TYR A 60 12.70 15.98 -2.14
C TYR A 60 13.97 16.08 -3.02
N LYS A 61 14.71 17.19 -2.91
CA LYS A 61 15.96 17.43 -3.64
C LYS A 61 17.06 16.42 -3.28
N GLU A 62 16.96 15.74 -2.14
CA GLU A 62 17.92 14.73 -1.70
C GLU A 62 17.84 13.45 -2.53
N PHE A 63 16.68 13.14 -3.11
CA PHE A 63 16.44 11.88 -3.81
C PHE A 63 15.85 12.06 -5.23
N ILE A 64 15.47 13.28 -5.60
CA ILE A 64 15.01 13.63 -6.95
C ILE A 64 15.97 14.65 -7.55
N THR A 65 16.81 14.18 -8.48
CA THR A 65 17.88 15.00 -9.10
C THR A 65 17.55 15.43 -10.52
N THR A 66 16.63 14.75 -11.22
CA THR A 66 16.32 15.06 -12.62
C THR A 66 15.06 15.93 -12.76
N PRO A 67 15.00 16.85 -13.75
CA PRO A 67 13.81 17.67 -13.99
C PRO A 67 12.55 16.86 -14.33
N SER A 68 12.71 15.76 -15.05
CA SER A 68 11.61 14.84 -15.40
C SER A 68 11.03 14.16 -14.16
N ASP A 69 11.89 13.65 -13.27
CA ASP A 69 11.43 13.05 -12.01
C ASP A 69 10.86 14.09 -11.05
N ARG A 70 11.29 15.35 -11.11
CA ARG A 70 10.70 16.44 -10.30
C ARG A 70 9.23 16.64 -10.62
N ALA A 71 8.86 16.74 -11.90
CA ALA A 71 7.47 16.89 -12.30
C ALA A 71 6.64 15.66 -11.89
N ARG A 72 7.21 14.46 -12.02
CA ARG A 72 6.57 13.21 -11.61
C ARG A 72 6.41 13.13 -10.10
N TYR A 73 7.41 13.54 -9.33
CA TYR A 73 7.38 13.61 -7.87
C TYR A 73 6.19 14.44 -7.37
N PHE A 74 6.02 15.67 -7.85
CA PHE A 74 4.89 16.49 -7.40
C PHE A 74 3.53 15.90 -7.77
N ARG A 75 3.43 15.20 -8.91
CA ARG A 75 2.22 14.49 -9.31
C ARG A 75 1.93 13.32 -8.36
N VAL A 76 2.93 12.48 -8.08
CA VAL A 76 2.82 11.35 -7.16
C VAL A 76 2.47 11.82 -5.76
N LEU A 77 3.18 12.82 -5.24
CA LEU A 77 2.94 13.41 -3.93
C LEU A 77 1.49 13.89 -3.78
N ARG A 78 0.99 14.66 -4.75
CA ARG A 78 -0.42 15.13 -4.73
C ARG A 78 -1.41 13.98 -4.74
N LYS A 79 -1.16 12.94 -5.55
CA LYS A 79 -2.02 11.77 -5.64
C LYS A 79 -2.00 10.95 -4.34
N MET A 80 -0.84 10.77 -3.72
CA MET A 80 -0.71 10.12 -2.42
C MET A 80 -1.48 10.87 -1.33
N VAL A 81 -1.42 12.21 -1.33
CA VAL A 81 -2.21 13.04 -0.42
C VAL A 81 -3.72 12.90 -0.70
N SER A 82 -4.17 12.97 -1.96
CA SER A 82 -5.59 12.84 -2.29
C SER A 82 -6.18 11.47 -1.96
N LEU A 83 -5.36 10.41 -2.06
CA LEU A 83 -5.77 9.06 -1.69
C LEU A 83 -5.78 8.84 -0.17
N GLY A 84 -5.22 9.77 0.62
CA GLY A 84 -5.09 9.62 2.07
C GLY A 84 -3.92 8.72 2.48
N MET A 85 -2.94 8.50 1.61
CA MET A 85 -1.70 7.79 1.95
C MET A 85 -0.76 8.70 2.76
N LEU A 86 -0.84 10.01 2.51
CA LEU A 86 -0.08 11.05 3.21
C LEU A 86 -1.02 12.09 3.78
N LYS A 87 -0.68 12.65 4.94
CA LYS A 87 -1.34 13.82 5.53
C LYS A 87 -0.34 14.91 5.87
N ARG A 88 -0.83 16.12 6.10
CA ARG A 88 0.01 17.26 6.51
C ARG A 88 0.46 17.08 7.96
N GLY A 89 1.76 17.24 8.17
CA GLY A 89 2.39 17.36 9.48
C GLY A 89 2.63 18.83 9.87
N LYS A 90 3.55 19.04 10.82
CA LYS A 90 3.99 20.37 11.23
C LYS A 90 4.72 21.08 10.09
N GLU A 91 4.61 22.41 10.02
CA GLU A 91 5.40 23.25 9.11
C GLU A 91 5.26 22.86 7.62
N GLY A 92 4.10 22.31 7.24
CA GLY A 92 3.82 21.90 5.86
C GLY A 92 4.47 20.57 5.44
N SER A 93 5.12 19.85 6.36
CA SER A 93 5.66 18.52 6.09
C SER A 93 4.56 17.51 5.73
N TYR A 94 4.97 16.37 5.20
CA TYR A 94 4.11 15.22 4.94
C TYR A 94 4.52 14.05 5.84
N ILE A 95 3.52 13.34 6.34
CA ILE A 95 3.68 12.11 7.13
C ILE A 95 2.76 11.02 6.58
N LEU A 96 3.08 9.75 6.85
CA LEU A 96 2.21 8.63 6.48
C LEU A 96 0.85 8.74 7.20
N SER A 97 -0.19 8.29 6.51
CA SER A 97 -1.57 8.30 6.99
C SER A 97 -2.20 6.92 6.84
N ASP A 98 -3.08 6.58 7.78
CA ASP A 98 -3.90 5.37 7.83
C ASP A 98 -5.24 5.53 7.07
N GLU A 99 -5.58 6.75 6.65
CA GLU A 99 -6.81 7.05 5.92
C GLU A 99 -6.97 6.21 4.64
N PHE A 100 -5.87 5.96 3.93
CA PHE A 100 -5.88 5.10 2.75
C PHE A 100 -6.32 3.66 3.08
N ALA A 101 -5.86 3.11 4.21
CA ALA A 101 -6.26 1.77 4.65
C ALA A 101 -7.74 1.71 5.01
N HIS A 102 -8.27 2.73 5.69
CA HIS A 102 -9.70 2.84 6.00
C HIS A 102 -10.55 2.91 4.72
N LYS A 103 -10.15 3.72 3.74
CA LYS A 103 -10.83 3.84 2.44
C LYS A 103 -10.83 2.51 1.68
N LEU A 104 -9.71 1.79 1.67
CA LEU A 104 -9.63 0.46 1.06
C LEU A 104 -10.56 -0.54 1.76
N GLY A 105 -10.60 -0.53 3.09
CA GLY A 105 -11.53 -1.37 3.86
C GLY A 105 -12.98 -1.13 3.46
N ALA A 106 -13.41 0.13 3.46
CA ALA A 106 -14.76 0.51 3.03
C ALA A 106 -15.06 0.13 1.58
N MET A 107 -14.10 0.27 0.66
CA MET A 107 -14.26 -0.15 -0.74
C MET A 107 -14.48 -1.67 -0.85
N ILE A 108 -13.72 -2.47 -0.09
CA ILE A 108 -13.87 -3.94 -0.09
C ILE A 108 -15.27 -4.33 0.42
N GLU A 109 -15.73 -3.71 1.50
CA GLU A 109 -17.06 -3.97 2.06
C GLU A 109 -18.18 -3.59 1.09
N ASN A 110 -18.11 -2.40 0.50
CA ASN A 110 -19.08 -1.92 -0.49
C ASN A 110 -19.11 -2.82 -1.73
N TRP A 111 -17.96 -3.26 -2.23
CA TRP A 111 -17.91 -4.15 -3.39
C TRP A 111 -18.51 -5.52 -3.09
N ARG A 112 -18.22 -6.09 -1.92
CA ARG A 112 -18.83 -7.34 -1.47
C ARG A 112 -20.34 -7.25 -1.32
N ALA A 113 -20.87 -6.08 -0.96
CA ALA A 113 -22.31 -5.86 -0.90
C ALA A 113 -22.95 -5.86 -2.30
N ILE A 114 -22.26 -5.37 -3.34
CA ILE A 114 -22.75 -5.38 -4.73
C ILE A 114 -22.78 -6.81 -5.31
N LEU A 115 -21.85 -7.67 -4.93
CA LEU A 115 -21.75 -9.04 -5.45
C LEU A 115 -22.81 -10.00 -4.88
N ARG A 116 -23.55 -9.59 -3.84
CA ARG A 116 -24.60 -10.40 -3.20
C ARG A 116 -25.96 -10.08 -3.80
#